data_AF-A0A840AFS5-F1
#
_entry.id   AF-A0A840AFS5-F1
#
_cell.length_a   1.000
_cell.length_b   1.000
_cell.length_c   1.000
_cell.angle_alpha   90.00
_cell.angle_beta   90.00
_cell.angle_gamma   90.00
#
_symmetry.space_group_name_H-M   'P 1'
#
loop_
_entity.id
_entity.type
_entity.pdbx_description
1 polymer ?
#
loop_
_entity_poly.entity_id
_entity_poly.type
_entity_poly.pdbx_seq_one_letter_code
_entity_poly.pdbx_strand_id
1 'polypeptide(L)'
;MDNCTDALGRPSSKEAQPAGTPRGGSRRIGRGQSGEVWLAETPEGRIATKVFVGGTLGNLIHYVLTGAPNPYIWNEDAVRTAFERRRLLHILIPFWLGDRLTMSDAVSVGWNPERMVWELGTRFVEGRTVPLLHPLRPDDANLRVLTHEVMAPLHAHLVEAGFIGTTWQAGKGNPVALNNFLMTEPGRFVFIDAESGIPAVAPLDPFRMLSFYLPHSLRMRRVLFDDVDLPRLRHYLEHEAGPLAAALGTDRLRELRERSARLGEHQIRWRALSRTERAVAYHHSKCRLTNAQAEHFRTHPWQWRGREAGRGLAKASAWLRTALTPRRRRGPGLGERARGWAANLRGFVTSQDYRHEIGRRYVEGRIGAWQERGQLSAGDAAALRRDLARMDEAGSYISDFGAHLGLKGTFLLLELLLLGGLGLLGVPWLMLGLILVLDGPIYRSVYTLWRSARAIAARRSPPWVALLVGLVPFLGSLAFPAQMIWSARGAEDDLARFILCDSFTRIGEKLPVWNGKDSLVEHRMNRLGMALAGASARRRQA
;
A
#
# COMPACT_ATOMS: atom_id res chain seq x y z
N MET A 1 39.77 -12.77 13.23
CA MET A 1 38.85 -11.98 12.37
C MET A 1 38.17 -13.01 11.49
N ASP A 2 37.11 -13.62 12.00
CA ASP A 2 36.45 -14.73 11.31
C ASP A 2 35.40 -14.14 10.39
N ASN A 3 35.72 -14.08 9.10
CA ASN A 3 34.87 -13.50 8.08
C ASN A 3 33.54 -14.26 8.01
N CYS A 4 32.44 -13.52 8.17
CA CYS A 4 31.06 -14.00 8.12
C CYS A 4 30.70 -14.74 6.81
N THR A 5 31.56 -14.68 5.79
CA THR A 5 31.41 -15.33 4.48
C THR A 5 31.61 -16.84 4.50
N ASP A 6 32.55 -17.38 5.29
CA ASP A 6 32.82 -18.83 5.30
C ASP A 6 31.84 -19.60 6.21
N ALA A 7 31.25 -18.91 7.18
CA ALA A 7 30.44 -19.48 8.26
C ALA A 7 29.04 -19.97 7.85
N LEU A 8 28.56 -19.66 6.64
CA LEU A 8 27.19 -19.96 6.20
C LEU A 8 27.10 -21.12 5.19
N GLY A 9 28.21 -21.81 4.87
CA GLY A 9 28.22 -22.89 3.87
C GLY A 9 27.71 -22.43 2.50
N ARG A 10 27.99 -21.18 2.14
CA ARG A 10 27.54 -20.54 0.89
C ARG A 10 28.66 -20.60 -0.14
N PRO A 11 28.34 -20.76 -1.44
CA PRO A 11 29.32 -21.03 -2.47
C PRO A 11 30.44 -19.98 -2.46
N SER A 12 31.69 -20.45 -2.54
CA SER A 12 32.84 -19.58 -2.59
C SER A 12 32.78 -18.74 -3.87
N SER A 13 32.87 -17.43 -3.69
CA SER A 13 32.92 -16.45 -4.75
C SER A 13 34.23 -16.60 -5.53
N LYS A 14 34.17 -16.96 -6.80
CA LYS A 14 35.06 -16.34 -7.79
C LYS A 14 34.25 -15.27 -8.53
N GLU A 15 34.84 -14.08 -8.54
CA GLU A 15 34.38 -12.82 -9.12
C GLU A 15 33.42 -11.98 -8.26
N ALA A 16 33.99 -11.39 -7.20
CA ALA A 16 33.45 -10.18 -6.59
C ALA A 16 33.91 -8.96 -7.41
N GLN A 17 32.96 -8.29 -8.08
CA GLN A 17 33.11 -6.91 -8.56
C GLN A 17 32.44 -5.93 -7.57
N PRO A 18 32.90 -4.67 -7.49
CA PRO A 18 32.50 -3.75 -6.45
C PRO A 18 31.16 -3.06 -6.74
N ALA A 19 30.32 -2.95 -5.70
CA ALA A 19 29.22 -2.03 -5.47
C ALA A 19 28.28 -1.68 -6.63
N GLY A 20 27.09 -2.30 -6.64
CA GLY A 20 25.89 -1.72 -7.26
C GLY A 20 25.06 -2.70 -8.06
N THR A 21 23.73 -2.63 -7.90
CA THR A 21 22.70 -3.36 -8.68
C THR A 21 22.66 -4.88 -8.43
N PRO A 22 21.47 -5.50 -8.28
CA PRO A 22 21.36 -6.95 -8.38
C PRO A 22 21.68 -7.36 -9.83
N ARG A 23 22.95 -7.70 -10.10
CA ARG A 23 23.52 -8.04 -11.42
C ARG A 23 23.38 -6.89 -12.46
N GLY A 24 24.46 -6.59 -13.18
CA GLY A 24 24.48 -5.49 -14.16
C GLY A 24 23.32 -5.60 -15.15
N GLY A 25 22.56 -4.51 -15.32
CA GLY A 25 21.40 -4.44 -16.23
C GLY A 25 20.02 -4.47 -15.56
N SER A 26 19.91 -4.58 -14.23
CA SER A 26 18.60 -4.62 -13.57
C SER A 26 18.00 -3.23 -13.25
N ARG A 27 16.69 -3.07 -13.49
CA ARG A 27 15.92 -1.85 -13.21
C ARG A 27 14.92 -2.08 -12.10
N ARG A 28 14.87 -1.21 -11.09
CA ARG A 28 13.80 -1.26 -10.08
C ARG A 28 12.44 -0.89 -10.70
N ILE A 29 11.48 -1.80 -10.62
CA ILE A 29 10.13 -1.63 -11.16
C ILE A 29 9.05 -1.43 -10.09
N GLY A 30 9.35 -1.76 -8.82
CA GLY A 30 8.37 -1.62 -7.75
C GLY A 30 8.99 -1.56 -6.35
N ARG A 31 8.26 -0.97 -5.40
CA ARG A 31 8.60 -0.96 -3.98
C ARG A 31 7.33 -1.09 -3.15
N GLY A 32 7.20 -2.20 -2.44
CA GLY A 32 6.13 -2.46 -1.49
C GLY A 32 6.58 -2.34 -0.04
N GLN A 33 5.71 -2.74 0.90
CA GLN A 33 6.05 -2.76 2.32
C GLN A 33 6.98 -3.92 2.72
N SER A 34 6.98 -4.99 1.92
CA SER A 34 7.68 -6.26 2.18
C SER A 34 8.94 -6.47 1.34
N GLY A 35 9.16 -5.62 0.34
CA GLY A 35 10.27 -5.80 -0.60
C GLY A 35 10.34 -4.76 -1.70
N GLU A 36 11.45 -4.81 -2.42
CA GLU A 36 11.67 -4.10 -3.68
C GLU A 36 11.67 -5.11 -4.82
N VAL A 37 11.12 -4.73 -5.98
CA VAL A 37 11.10 -5.58 -7.17
C VAL A 37 12.02 -5.00 -8.23
N TRP A 38 12.93 -5.84 -8.71
CA TRP A 38 13.94 -5.52 -9.71
C TRP A 38 13.70 -6.39 -10.95
N LEU A 39 13.71 -5.77 -12.12
CA LEU A 39 13.58 -6.44 -13.41
C LEU A 39 14.97 -6.63 -14.01
N ALA A 40 15.29 -7.85 -14.41
CA ALA A 40 16.51 -8.17 -15.16
C ALA A 40 16.15 -8.92 -16.45
N GLU A 41 16.91 -8.67 -17.50
CA GLU A 41 16.90 -9.49 -18.71
C GLU A 41 17.90 -10.62 -18.53
N THR A 42 17.44 -11.87 -18.68
CA THR A 42 18.28 -13.07 -18.63
C THR A 42 18.11 -13.86 -19.94
N PRO A 43 19.01 -14.81 -20.26
CA PRO A 43 18.84 -15.68 -21.43
C PRO A 43 17.50 -16.44 -21.44
N GLU A 44 16.93 -16.71 -20.26
CA GLU A 44 15.65 -17.38 -20.06
C GLU A 44 14.43 -16.43 -20.14
N GLY A 45 14.66 -15.14 -20.36
CA GLY A 45 13.65 -14.10 -20.51
C GLY A 45 13.74 -13.02 -19.42
N ARG A 46 12.66 -12.24 -19.29
CA ARG A 46 12.59 -11.17 -18.28
C ARG A 46 12.19 -11.75 -16.91
N ILE A 47 13.05 -11.54 -15.92
CA ILE A 47 12.85 -12.02 -14.55
C ILE A 47 12.61 -10.83 -13.62
N ALA A 48 11.50 -10.86 -12.89
CA ALA A 48 11.21 -9.96 -11.79
C ALA A 48 11.63 -10.60 -10.46
N THR A 49 12.63 -10.01 -9.82
CA THR A 49 13.19 -10.47 -8.55
C THR A 49 12.72 -9.59 -7.40
N LYS A 50 11.98 -10.20 -6.47
CA LYS A 50 11.57 -9.57 -5.22
C LYS A 50 12.69 -9.73 -4.20
N VAL A 51 13.30 -8.63 -3.81
CA VAL A 51 14.30 -8.55 -2.74
C VAL A 51 13.58 -8.22 -1.44
N PHE A 52 13.57 -9.14 -0.48
CA PHE A 52 12.80 -8.98 0.76
C PHE A 52 13.47 -7.95 1.67
N VAL A 53 12.86 -6.78 1.76
CA VAL A 53 13.28 -5.70 2.66
C VAL A 53 12.08 -5.29 3.51
N GLY A 54 12.28 -5.25 4.83
CA GLY A 54 11.20 -4.93 5.73
C GLY A 54 11.06 -3.42 5.95
N GLY A 55 9.85 -2.89 5.79
CA GLY A 55 9.51 -1.55 6.28
C GLY A 55 9.57 -1.47 7.81
N THR A 56 9.78 -0.27 8.36
CA THR A 56 9.94 -0.04 9.80
C THR A 56 8.74 -0.58 10.62
N LEU A 57 7.52 -0.29 10.17
CA LEU A 57 6.30 -0.72 10.84
C LEU A 57 6.09 -2.24 10.75
N GLY A 58 6.25 -2.83 9.56
CA GLY A 58 6.12 -4.27 9.38
C GLY A 58 7.15 -5.06 10.18
N ASN A 59 8.39 -4.58 10.24
CA ASN A 59 9.43 -5.16 11.08
C ASN A 59 9.10 -5.08 12.57
N LEU A 60 8.54 -3.95 13.03
CA LEU A 60 8.11 -3.81 14.42
C LEU A 60 6.99 -4.79 14.76
N ILE A 61 5.97 -4.91 13.90
CA ILE A 61 4.86 -5.86 14.08
C ILE A 61 5.40 -7.29 14.18
N HIS A 62 6.24 -7.70 13.23
CA HIS A 62 6.87 -9.02 13.26
C HIS A 62 7.73 -9.23 14.50
N TYR A 63 8.51 -8.24 14.90
CA TYR A 63 9.36 -8.34 16.08
C TYR A 63 8.52 -8.50 17.37
N VAL A 64 7.43 -7.75 17.51
CA VAL A 64 6.50 -7.89 18.64
C VAL A 64 5.86 -9.27 18.65
N LEU A 65 5.37 -9.77 17.52
CA LEU A 65 4.62 -11.03 17.45
C LEU A 65 5.52 -12.27 17.48
N THR A 66 6.68 -12.21 16.83
CA THR A 66 7.51 -13.39 16.55
C THR A 66 8.94 -13.31 17.09
N GLY A 67 9.37 -12.15 17.60
CA GLY A 67 10.71 -11.94 18.14
C GLY A 67 11.78 -11.58 17.12
N ALA A 68 11.46 -11.59 15.83
CA ALA A 68 12.36 -11.19 14.75
C ALA A 68 11.58 -10.41 13.67
N PRO A 69 12.26 -9.66 12.79
CA PRO A 69 11.63 -9.09 11.60
C PRO A 69 11.08 -10.15 10.64
N ASN A 70 10.46 -9.70 9.55
CA ASN A 70 9.84 -10.58 8.55
C ASN A 70 10.79 -11.74 8.17
N PRO A 71 10.37 -13.01 8.32
CA PRO A 71 11.24 -14.16 8.13
C PRO A 71 11.76 -14.32 6.71
N TYR A 72 11.07 -13.79 5.69
CA TYR A 72 11.58 -13.80 4.32
C TYR A 72 12.90 -13.01 4.16
N ILE A 73 13.24 -12.16 5.12
CA ILE A 73 14.49 -11.38 5.09
C ILE A 73 15.70 -12.26 5.45
N TRP A 74 15.53 -13.26 6.32
CA TRP A 74 16.66 -13.92 6.99
C TRP A 74 16.59 -15.45 7.04
N ASN A 75 15.41 -16.04 6.88
CA ASN A 75 15.18 -17.48 7.00
C ASN A 75 15.04 -18.12 5.60
N GLU A 76 15.93 -19.04 5.26
CA GLU A 76 15.91 -19.76 3.99
C GLU A 76 14.65 -20.61 3.81
N ASP A 77 14.30 -21.40 4.84
CA ASP A 77 13.13 -22.25 4.82
C ASP A 77 11.83 -21.45 4.61
N ALA A 78 11.73 -20.24 5.14
CA ALA A 78 10.59 -19.37 4.88
C ALA A 78 10.48 -19.00 3.39
N VAL A 79 11.58 -18.59 2.75
CA VAL A 79 11.56 -18.21 1.32
C VAL A 79 11.40 -19.42 0.42
N ARG A 80 11.97 -20.58 0.77
CA ARG A 80 11.73 -21.84 0.05
C ARG A 80 10.30 -22.33 0.20
N THR A 81 9.67 -22.15 1.36
CA THR A 81 8.23 -22.39 1.55
C THR A 81 7.42 -21.51 0.61
N ALA A 82 7.75 -20.23 0.51
CA ALA A 82 7.10 -19.31 -0.43
C ALA A 82 7.30 -19.74 -1.89
N PHE A 83 8.51 -20.12 -2.28
CA PHE A 83 8.83 -20.62 -3.62
C PHE A 83 7.99 -21.84 -3.99
N GLU A 84 7.99 -22.89 -3.17
CA GLU A 84 7.23 -24.11 -3.47
C GLU A 84 5.72 -23.84 -3.45
N ARG A 85 5.26 -22.96 -2.56
CA ARG A 85 3.85 -22.53 -2.56
C ARG A 85 3.47 -21.84 -3.87
N ARG A 86 4.29 -20.92 -4.38
CA ARG A 86 4.03 -20.28 -5.68
C ARG A 86 3.99 -21.30 -6.81
N ARG A 87 4.91 -22.28 -6.82
CA ARG A 87 4.93 -23.36 -7.81
C ARG A 87 3.69 -24.25 -7.75
N LEU A 88 3.21 -24.58 -6.55
CA LEU A 88 1.95 -25.32 -6.38
C LEU A 88 0.77 -24.49 -6.91
N LEU A 89 0.66 -23.22 -6.51
CA LEU A 89 -0.42 -22.34 -6.95
C LEU A 89 -0.38 -22.06 -8.46
N HIS A 90 0.80 -22.04 -9.08
CA HIS A 90 0.94 -21.93 -10.53
C HIS A 90 0.29 -23.08 -11.29
N ILE A 91 0.26 -24.28 -10.70
CA ILE A 91 -0.40 -25.45 -11.28
C ILE A 91 -1.88 -25.51 -10.88
N LEU A 92 -2.19 -25.25 -9.61
CA LEU A 92 -3.54 -25.41 -9.07
C LEU A 92 -4.52 -24.31 -9.49
N ILE A 93 -4.07 -23.06 -9.61
CA ILE A 93 -4.95 -21.94 -9.95
C ILE A 93 -5.60 -22.11 -11.34
N PRO A 94 -4.86 -22.47 -12.42
CA PRO A 94 -5.47 -22.75 -13.71
C PRO A 94 -6.46 -23.92 -13.68
N PHE A 95 -6.23 -24.93 -12.82
CA PHE A 95 -7.19 -26.00 -12.61
C PHE A 95 -8.50 -25.49 -11.96
N TRP A 96 -8.40 -24.54 -11.01
CA TRP A 96 -9.57 -23.97 -10.34
C TRP A 96 -10.35 -22.95 -11.18
N LEU A 97 -9.66 -22.09 -11.91
CA LEU A 97 -10.22 -20.88 -12.51
C LEU A 97 -10.03 -20.79 -14.03
N GLY A 98 -9.47 -21.83 -14.64
CA GLY A 98 -9.18 -21.85 -16.06
C GLY A 98 -8.20 -20.75 -16.46
N ASP A 99 -8.53 -20.02 -17.51
CA ASP A 99 -7.74 -18.93 -18.09
C ASP A 99 -7.97 -17.57 -17.41
N ARG A 100 -8.93 -17.48 -16.48
CA ARG A 100 -9.28 -16.21 -15.81
C ARG A 100 -8.19 -15.75 -14.84
N LEU A 101 -7.48 -16.69 -14.23
CA LEU A 101 -6.38 -16.39 -13.32
C LEU A 101 -5.23 -17.38 -13.53
N THR A 102 -4.01 -16.85 -13.53
CA THR A 102 -2.79 -17.65 -13.41
C THR A 102 -1.89 -17.10 -12.30
N MET A 103 -0.97 -17.90 -11.76
CA MET A 103 0.10 -17.39 -10.87
C MET A 103 1.35 -17.07 -11.68
N SER A 104 2.05 -15.99 -11.33
CA SER A 104 3.41 -15.74 -11.87
C SER A 104 4.36 -16.87 -11.44
N ASP A 105 5.04 -17.46 -12.42
CA ASP A 105 5.90 -18.62 -12.19
C ASP A 105 7.18 -18.24 -11.42
N ALA A 106 7.40 -18.94 -10.30
CA ALA A 106 8.61 -18.79 -9.48
C ALA A 106 9.77 -19.57 -10.10
N VAL A 107 10.88 -18.88 -10.36
CA VAL A 107 12.02 -19.46 -11.11
C VAL A 107 13.26 -19.64 -10.26
N SER A 108 13.45 -18.82 -9.21
CA SER A 108 14.68 -18.88 -8.41
C SER A 108 14.48 -18.38 -6.98
N VAL A 109 15.33 -18.87 -6.08
CA VAL A 109 15.53 -18.34 -4.73
C VAL A 109 17.03 -18.06 -4.59
N GLY A 110 17.38 -16.88 -4.09
CA GLY A 110 18.76 -16.45 -3.96
C GLY A 110 19.04 -15.75 -2.63
N TRP A 111 20.30 -15.73 -2.22
CA TRP A 111 20.77 -14.84 -1.16
C TRP A 111 21.51 -13.67 -1.79
N ASN A 112 21.11 -12.46 -1.43
CA ASN A 112 21.81 -11.24 -1.79
C ASN A 112 22.84 -10.91 -0.70
N PRO A 113 24.16 -11.10 -0.94
CA PRO A 113 25.19 -10.88 0.08
C PRO A 113 25.35 -9.41 0.45
N GLU A 114 25.21 -8.49 -0.50
CA GLU A 114 25.38 -7.06 -0.27
C GLU A 114 24.35 -6.51 0.70
N ARG A 115 23.09 -6.92 0.53
CA ARG A 115 21.96 -6.48 1.38
C ARG A 115 21.72 -7.41 2.55
N MET A 116 22.39 -8.55 2.59
CA MET A 116 22.19 -9.65 3.52
C MET A 116 20.71 -10.05 3.63
N VAL A 117 20.03 -10.24 2.50
CA VAL A 117 18.61 -10.62 2.44
C VAL A 117 18.39 -11.71 1.41
N TRP A 118 17.31 -12.46 1.56
CA TRP A 118 16.87 -13.37 0.51
C TRP A 118 16.11 -12.64 -0.60
N GLU A 119 16.10 -13.28 -1.77
CA GLU A 119 15.39 -12.84 -2.95
C GLU A 119 14.62 -14.01 -3.59
N LEU A 120 13.50 -13.69 -4.23
CA LEU A 120 12.64 -14.63 -4.95
C LEU A 120 12.42 -14.12 -6.37
N GLY A 121 12.91 -14.88 -7.35
CA GLY A 121 12.77 -14.59 -8.77
C GLY A 121 11.50 -15.18 -9.36
N THR A 122 10.83 -14.41 -10.21
CA THR A 122 9.66 -14.83 -10.98
C THR A 122 9.75 -14.41 -12.43
N ARG A 123 9.03 -15.10 -13.32
CA ARG A 123 8.82 -14.60 -14.68
C ARG A 123 8.09 -13.26 -14.63
N PHE A 124 8.63 -12.28 -15.33
CA PHE A 124 8.00 -10.96 -15.45
C PHE A 124 6.67 -11.08 -16.18
N VAL A 125 5.67 -10.36 -15.68
CA VAL A 125 4.32 -10.34 -16.23
C VAL A 125 4.08 -8.96 -16.82
N GLU A 126 3.80 -8.91 -18.12
CA GLU A 126 3.30 -7.72 -18.78
C GLU A 126 1.82 -7.55 -18.48
N GLY A 127 1.53 -6.80 -17.42
CA GLY A 127 0.16 -6.48 -17.05
C GLY A 127 0.08 -5.12 -16.40
N ARG A 128 -1.16 -4.68 -16.15
CA ARG A 128 -1.47 -3.41 -15.51
C ARG A 128 -2.42 -3.62 -14.34
N THR A 129 -2.45 -2.69 -13.40
CA THR A 129 -3.47 -2.69 -12.35
C THR A 129 -4.87 -2.47 -12.95
N VAL A 130 -5.90 -2.84 -12.20
CA VAL A 130 -7.28 -2.62 -12.63
C VAL A 130 -7.54 -1.11 -12.76
N PRO A 131 -8.17 -0.65 -13.85
CA PRO A 131 -8.40 0.77 -14.03
C PRO A 131 -9.39 1.32 -13.01
N LEU A 132 -9.11 2.52 -12.50
CA LEU A 132 -10.04 3.34 -11.75
C LEU A 132 -11.12 3.88 -12.67
N LEU A 133 -12.29 4.13 -12.10
CA LEU A 133 -13.36 4.86 -12.78
C LEU A 133 -12.98 6.33 -12.91
N HIS A 134 -13.37 6.91 -14.05
CA HIS A 134 -13.34 8.34 -14.29
C HIS A 134 -14.47 8.71 -15.26
N PRO A 135 -14.76 10.00 -15.49
CA PRO A 135 -15.91 10.41 -16.30
C PRO A 135 -15.88 9.87 -17.73
N LEU A 136 -14.69 9.80 -18.32
CA LEU A 136 -14.45 9.23 -19.64
C LEU A 136 -14.39 7.67 -19.66
N ARG A 137 -14.42 7.02 -18.48
CA ARG A 137 -14.50 5.55 -18.32
C ARG A 137 -15.35 5.20 -17.08
N PRO A 138 -16.68 5.20 -17.21
CA PRO A 138 -17.58 5.00 -16.08
C PRO A 138 -17.82 3.53 -15.70
N ASP A 139 -17.32 2.56 -16.49
CA ASP A 139 -17.53 1.13 -16.23
C ASP A 139 -16.42 0.50 -15.39
N ASP A 140 -16.83 -0.33 -14.42
CA ASP A 140 -15.96 -1.05 -13.50
C ASP A 140 -16.00 -2.58 -13.69
N ALA A 141 -16.42 -3.06 -14.86
CA ALA A 141 -16.54 -4.48 -15.16
C ALA A 141 -15.31 -5.30 -14.72
N ASN A 142 -14.09 -4.85 -15.05
CA ASN A 142 -12.87 -5.55 -14.67
C ASN A 142 -12.69 -5.69 -13.14
N LEU A 143 -13.09 -4.66 -12.37
CA LEU A 143 -13.04 -4.75 -10.91
C LEU A 143 -14.10 -5.72 -10.38
N ARG A 144 -15.30 -5.73 -10.95
CA ARG A 144 -16.36 -6.68 -10.58
C ARG A 144 -15.92 -8.12 -10.86
N VAL A 145 -15.40 -8.39 -12.05
CA VAL A 145 -14.85 -9.70 -12.43
C VAL A 145 -13.73 -10.10 -11.47
N LEU A 146 -12.73 -9.25 -11.26
CA LEU A 146 -11.63 -9.56 -10.34
C LEU A 146 -12.13 -9.87 -8.92
N THR A 147 -13.08 -9.09 -8.40
CA THR A 147 -13.53 -9.27 -7.00
C THR A 147 -14.48 -10.45 -6.81
N HIS A 148 -15.43 -10.66 -7.72
CA HIS A 148 -16.51 -11.63 -7.54
C HIS A 148 -16.26 -12.95 -8.27
N GLU A 149 -15.63 -12.91 -9.44
CA GLU A 149 -15.44 -14.10 -10.28
C GLU A 149 -14.03 -14.70 -10.14
N VAL A 150 -13.06 -13.93 -9.64
CA VAL A 150 -11.67 -14.38 -9.45
C VAL A 150 -11.31 -14.49 -7.97
N MET A 151 -11.30 -13.38 -7.22
CA MET A 151 -10.83 -13.36 -5.83
C MET A 151 -11.73 -14.17 -4.90
N ALA A 152 -13.06 -14.03 -4.99
CA ALA A 152 -13.97 -14.75 -4.10
C ALA A 152 -13.91 -16.28 -4.28
N PRO A 153 -13.95 -16.84 -5.52
CA PRO A 153 -13.74 -18.27 -5.74
C PRO A 153 -12.33 -18.73 -5.35
N LEU A 154 -11.30 -17.92 -5.65
CA LEU A 154 -9.93 -18.20 -5.22
C LEU A 154 -9.84 -18.33 -3.69
N HIS A 155 -10.54 -17.51 -2.92
CA HIS A 155 -10.56 -17.65 -1.45
C HIS A 155 -11.13 -18.99 -1.01
N ALA A 156 -12.18 -19.49 -1.67
CA ALA A 156 -12.79 -20.77 -1.34
C ALA A 156 -11.80 -21.92 -1.61
N HIS A 157 -11.23 -21.97 -2.81
CA HIS A 157 -10.26 -23.01 -3.18
C HIS A 157 -8.97 -22.95 -2.35
N LEU A 158 -8.45 -21.77 -2.04
CA LEU A 158 -7.29 -21.64 -1.14
C LEU A 158 -7.61 -22.20 0.25
N VAL A 159 -8.81 -21.97 0.78
CA VAL A 159 -9.21 -22.51 2.10
C VAL A 159 -9.37 -24.02 2.06
N GLU A 160 -10.00 -24.53 1.01
CA GLU A 160 -10.26 -25.94 0.77
C GLU A 160 -8.95 -26.72 0.61
N ALA A 161 -8.04 -26.24 -0.23
CA ALA A 161 -6.72 -26.83 -0.45
C ALA A 161 -5.71 -26.57 0.69
N GLY A 162 -6.09 -25.80 1.72
CA GLY A 162 -5.27 -25.60 2.92
C GLY A 162 -4.28 -24.44 2.87
N PHE A 163 -4.29 -23.58 1.84
CA PHE A 163 -3.49 -22.35 1.76
C PHE A 163 -4.09 -21.19 2.60
N ILE A 164 -4.35 -21.45 3.88
CA ILE A 164 -5.11 -20.56 4.78
C ILE A 164 -4.46 -19.18 4.92
N GLY A 165 -3.13 -19.11 5.03
CA GLY A 165 -2.41 -17.84 5.13
C GLY A 165 -2.42 -17.03 3.84
N THR A 166 -2.43 -17.70 2.69
CA THR A 166 -2.41 -17.04 1.37
C THR A 166 -3.71 -16.31 1.07
N THR A 167 -4.83 -16.64 1.72
CA THR A 167 -6.09 -15.91 1.52
C THR A 167 -5.96 -14.42 1.85
N TRP A 168 -5.03 -14.06 2.76
CA TRP A 168 -4.71 -12.67 3.06
C TRP A 168 -4.12 -11.93 1.86
N GLN A 169 -3.22 -12.57 1.10
CA GLN A 169 -2.66 -12.02 -0.14
C GLN A 169 -3.61 -12.12 -1.33
N ALA A 170 -4.60 -13.02 -1.26
CA ALA A 170 -5.69 -13.07 -2.23
C ALA A 170 -6.81 -12.05 -1.93
N GLY A 171 -6.74 -11.31 -0.81
CA GLY A 171 -7.65 -10.20 -0.49
C GLY A 171 -8.81 -10.50 0.45
N LYS A 172 -8.79 -11.64 1.16
CA LYS A 172 -9.81 -11.95 2.19
C LYS A 172 -9.68 -11.00 3.38
N GLY A 173 -10.42 -9.90 3.37
CA GLY A 173 -10.34 -8.86 4.41
C GLY A 173 -9.12 -7.93 4.32
N ASN A 174 -8.24 -8.13 3.33
CA ASN A 174 -7.10 -7.26 3.04
C ASN A 174 -7.34 -6.49 1.73
N PRO A 175 -7.70 -5.20 1.78
CA PRO A 175 -8.00 -4.44 0.57
C PRO A 175 -6.77 -4.12 -0.30
N VAL A 176 -5.57 -4.16 0.26
CA VAL A 176 -4.32 -3.84 -0.45
C VAL A 176 -3.92 -4.97 -1.41
N ALA A 177 -4.39 -6.19 -1.15
CA ALA A 177 -4.11 -7.36 -1.97
C ALA A 177 -4.68 -7.28 -3.40
N LEU A 178 -5.56 -6.32 -3.71
CA LEU A 178 -5.96 -6.06 -5.11
C LEU A 178 -4.74 -5.80 -6.01
N ASN A 179 -3.69 -5.16 -5.48
CA ASN A 179 -2.44 -4.88 -6.18
C ASN A 179 -1.60 -6.11 -6.49
N ASN A 180 -1.93 -7.25 -5.90
CA ASN A 180 -1.25 -8.50 -6.19
C ASN A 180 -1.79 -9.13 -7.48
N PHE A 181 -2.80 -8.55 -8.11
CA PHE A 181 -3.39 -9.02 -9.36
C PHE A 181 -3.10 -8.01 -10.46
N LEU A 182 -2.42 -8.46 -11.51
CA LEU A 182 -2.25 -7.69 -12.74
C LEU A 182 -3.23 -8.19 -13.79
N MET A 183 -3.91 -7.26 -14.45
CA MET A 183 -4.74 -7.51 -15.61
C MET A 183 -3.86 -7.55 -16.86
N THR A 184 -3.87 -8.67 -17.57
CA THR A 184 -3.17 -8.83 -18.87
C THR A 184 -4.11 -8.51 -20.01
N GLU A 185 -5.35 -9.00 -19.92
CA GLU A 185 -6.45 -8.76 -20.86
C GLU A 185 -7.74 -8.48 -20.06
N PRO A 186 -8.76 -7.83 -20.66
CA PRO A 186 -10.05 -7.67 -19.99
C PRO A 186 -10.58 -9.02 -19.47
N GLY A 187 -10.85 -9.10 -18.17
CA GLY A 187 -11.32 -10.32 -17.51
C GLY A 187 -10.27 -11.41 -17.23
N ARG A 188 -9.00 -11.23 -17.62
CA ARG A 188 -7.90 -12.17 -17.32
C ARG A 188 -6.82 -11.53 -16.45
N PHE A 189 -6.39 -12.26 -15.44
CA PHE A 189 -5.51 -11.75 -14.40
C PHE A 189 -4.35 -12.69 -14.10
N VAL A 190 -3.28 -12.11 -13.55
CA VAL A 190 -2.13 -12.84 -13.03
C VAL A 190 -1.91 -12.44 -11.58
N PHE A 191 -1.88 -13.43 -10.69
CA PHE A 191 -1.52 -13.27 -9.29
C PHE A 191 0.01 -13.24 -9.17
N ILE A 192 0.56 -12.09 -8.77
CA ILE A 192 2.02 -11.83 -8.78
C ILE A 192 2.67 -11.89 -7.40
N ASP A 193 1.87 -11.81 -6.32
CA ASP A 193 2.40 -11.78 -4.96
C ASP A 193 1.58 -12.60 -3.96
N ALA A 194 2.16 -13.71 -3.52
CA ALA A 194 1.60 -14.58 -2.48
C ALA A 194 2.33 -14.44 -1.13
N GLU A 195 3.34 -13.57 -1.00
CA GLU A 195 4.09 -13.39 0.25
C GLU A 195 3.69 -12.13 1.02
N SER A 196 3.23 -12.35 2.24
CA SER A 196 2.83 -11.27 3.13
C SER A 196 4.02 -10.50 3.72
N GLY A 197 3.87 -9.17 3.75
CA GLY A 197 4.76 -8.28 4.50
C GLY A 197 4.50 -8.28 6.00
N ILE A 198 3.25 -8.49 6.39
CA ILE A 198 2.75 -8.46 7.76
C ILE A 198 1.83 -9.65 8.02
N PRO A 199 1.76 -10.16 9.26
CA PRO A 199 0.74 -11.15 9.64
C PRO A 199 -0.68 -10.59 9.50
N ALA A 200 -1.66 -11.47 9.37
CA ALA A 200 -3.06 -11.12 9.18
C ALA A 200 -3.71 -10.61 10.48
N VAL A 201 -3.25 -9.45 10.98
CA VAL A 201 -3.62 -8.91 12.31
C VAL A 201 -4.56 -7.71 12.28
N ALA A 202 -4.91 -7.19 11.09
CA ALA A 202 -5.81 -6.04 10.96
C ALA A 202 -6.58 -6.06 9.62
N PRO A 203 -7.48 -7.04 9.38
CA PRO A 203 -8.39 -6.97 8.25
C PRO A 203 -9.24 -5.70 8.34
N LEU A 204 -9.59 -5.12 7.19
CA LEU A 204 -10.50 -3.98 7.12
C LEU A 204 -11.89 -4.33 7.68
N ASP A 205 -12.27 -5.60 7.53
CA ASP A 205 -13.50 -6.16 8.07
C ASP A 205 -13.23 -6.88 9.41
N PRO A 206 -13.61 -6.29 10.57
CA PRO A 206 -13.41 -6.91 11.88
C PRO A 206 -14.11 -8.28 12.00
N PHE A 207 -15.21 -8.50 11.29
CA PHE A 207 -15.89 -9.80 11.32
C PHE A 207 -15.00 -10.89 10.71
N ARG A 208 -14.18 -10.59 9.70
CA ARG A 208 -13.20 -11.56 9.16
C ARG A 208 -12.09 -11.86 10.14
N MET A 209 -11.71 -10.90 11.00
CA MET A 209 -10.78 -11.19 12.09
C MET A 209 -11.35 -12.27 13.00
N LEU A 210 -12.57 -12.07 13.48
CA LEU A 210 -13.21 -12.93 14.48
C LEU A 210 -13.67 -14.27 13.91
N SER A 211 -14.19 -14.29 12.69
CA SER A 211 -14.77 -15.50 12.08
C SER A 211 -13.76 -16.39 11.35
N PHE A 212 -12.60 -15.86 10.97
CA PHE A 212 -11.65 -16.59 10.14
C PHE A 212 -10.22 -16.55 10.70
N TYR A 213 -9.62 -15.36 10.83
CA TYR A 213 -8.19 -15.25 11.16
C TYR A 213 -7.87 -15.69 12.60
N LEU A 214 -8.68 -15.28 13.58
CA LEU A 214 -8.47 -15.64 14.97
C LEU A 214 -8.69 -17.15 15.22
N PRO A 215 -9.80 -17.79 14.78
CA PRO A 215 -9.98 -19.23 14.91
C PRO A 215 -8.85 -20.05 14.27
N HIS A 216 -8.40 -19.67 13.07
CA HIS A 216 -7.28 -20.36 12.42
C HIS A 216 -5.96 -20.14 13.16
N SER A 217 -5.70 -18.93 13.68
CA SER A 217 -4.51 -18.66 14.49
C SER A 217 -4.50 -19.48 15.77
N LEU A 218 -5.65 -19.62 16.44
CA LEU A 218 -5.80 -20.46 17.63
C LEU A 218 -5.56 -21.94 17.32
N ARG A 219 -6.16 -22.46 16.24
CA ARG A 219 -5.96 -23.85 15.80
C ARG A 219 -4.51 -24.16 15.48
N MET A 220 -3.80 -23.23 14.83
CA MET A 220 -2.37 -23.38 14.49
C MET A 220 -1.43 -22.99 15.64
N ARG A 221 -1.97 -22.53 16.77
CA ARG A 221 -1.26 -22.03 17.97
C ARG A 221 -0.22 -20.95 17.65
N ARG A 222 -0.50 -20.10 16.66
CA ARG A 222 0.38 -19.02 16.20
C ARG A 222 -0.42 -17.99 15.42
N VAL A 223 0.10 -16.76 15.33
CA VAL A 223 -0.50 -15.76 14.43
C VAL A 223 -0.37 -16.23 12.99
N LEU A 224 -1.49 -16.20 12.24
CA LEU A 224 -1.51 -16.58 10.84
C LEU A 224 -0.62 -15.64 10.00
N PHE A 225 0.34 -16.23 9.31
CA PHE A 225 1.24 -15.54 8.40
C PHE A 225 1.62 -16.50 7.29
N ASP A 226 0.92 -16.47 6.16
CA ASP A 226 1.32 -17.25 4.98
C ASP A 226 1.30 -18.79 5.16
N ASP A 227 0.70 -19.29 6.25
CA ASP A 227 0.62 -20.71 6.59
C ASP A 227 -0.15 -21.57 5.57
N VAL A 228 0.37 -22.77 5.35
CA VAL A 228 -0.30 -23.87 4.66
C VAL A 228 -0.63 -24.99 5.66
N ASP A 229 -1.88 -25.39 5.71
CA ASP A 229 -2.35 -26.56 6.45
C ASP A 229 -1.95 -27.83 5.70
N LEU A 230 -0.78 -28.39 6.04
CA LEU A 230 -0.20 -29.54 5.32
C LEU A 230 -1.10 -30.78 5.32
N PRO A 231 -1.73 -31.18 6.46
CA PRO A 231 -2.71 -32.27 6.44
C PRO A 231 -3.86 -32.02 5.46
N ARG A 232 -4.42 -30.81 5.45
CA ARG A 232 -5.51 -30.45 4.54
C ARG A 232 -5.04 -30.44 3.08
N LEU A 233 -3.86 -29.89 2.78
CA LEU A 233 -3.31 -29.90 1.42
C LEU A 233 -3.10 -31.32 0.90
N ARG A 234 -2.55 -32.22 1.72
CA ARG A 234 -2.38 -33.63 1.34
C ARG A 234 -3.72 -34.29 1.05
N HIS A 235 -4.70 -34.12 1.95
CA HIS A 235 -6.04 -34.66 1.75
C HIS A 235 -6.70 -34.13 0.48
N TYR A 236 -6.54 -32.83 0.20
CA TYR A 236 -7.05 -32.21 -1.03
C TYR A 236 -6.44 -32.84 -2.29
N LEU A 237 -5.11 -32.99 -2.35
CA LEU A 237 -4.43 -33.61 -3.49
C LEU A 237 -4.74 -35.10 -3.68
N GLU A 238 -5.14 -35.80 -2.60
CA GLU A 238 -5.62 -37.18 -2.65
C GLU A 238 -7.07 -37.25 -3.16
N HIS A 239 -7.94 -36.39 -2.62
CA HIS A 239 -9.35 -36.30 -3.01
C HIS A 239 -9.51 -35.91 -4.49
N GLU A 240 -8.76 -34.90 -4.93
CA GLU A 240 -8.79 -34.37 -6.29
C GLU A 240 -7.85 -35.13 -7.26
N ALA A 241 -7.26 -36.25 -6.85
CA ALA A 241 -6.26 -36.95 -7.65
C ALA A 241 -6.78 -37.35 -9.04
N GLY A 242 -8.01 -37.83 -9.14
CA GLY A 242 -8.65 -38.21 -10.41
C GLY A 242 -8.84 -37.00 -11.34
N PRO A 243 -9.59 -35.96 -10.92
CA PRO A 243 -9.76 -34.73 -11.69
C PRO A 243 -8.44 -34.06 -12.08
N LEU A 244 -7.48 -33.97 -11.15
CA LEU A 244 -6.16 -33.39 -11.42
C LEU A 244 -5.37 -34.22 -12.44
N ALA A 245 -5.39 -35.55 -12.35
CA ALA A 245 -4.71 -36.40 -13.33
C ALA A 245 -5.35 -36.30 -14.71
N ALA A 246 -6.68 -36.20 -14.78
CA ALA A 246 -7.40 -36.03 -16.05
C ALA A 246 -7.10 -34.66 -16.69
N ALA A 247 -7.02 -33.59 -15.89
CA ALA A 247 -6.80 -32.23 -16.40
C ALA A 247 -5.32 -31.92 -16.70
N LEU A 248 -4.39 -32.42 -15.90
CA LEU A 248 -2.97 -32.03 -15.92
C LEU A 248 -2.01 -33.15 -16.36
N GLY A 249 -2.49 -34.39 -16.39
CA GLY A 249 -1.67 -35.59 -16.57
C GLY A 249 -1.06 -36.11 -15.27
N THR A 250 -0.70 -37.40 -15.27
CA THR A 250 -0.14 -38.10 -14.11
C THR A 250 1.21 -37.52 -13.65
N ASP A 251 2.02 -37.01 -14.58
CA ASP A 251 3.33 -36.43 -14.28
C ASP A 251 3.22 -35.13 -13.48
N ARG A 252 2.27 -34.26 -13.85
CA ARG A 252 2.02 -33.01 -13.10
C ARG A 252 1.42 -33.26 -11.73
N LEU A 253 0.56 -34.28 -11.59
CA LEU A 253 0.04 -34.69 -10.28
C LEU A 253 1.17 -35.19 -9.37
N ARG A 254 2.12 -35.96 -9.92
CA ARG A 254 3.32 -36.38 -9.19
C ARG A 254 4.18 -35.18 -8.78
N GLU A 255 4.41 -34.23 -9.69
CA GLU A 255 5.12 -32.98 -9.37
C GLU A 255 4.42 -32.21 -8.22
N LEU A 256 3.09 -32.09 -8.23
CA LEU A 256 2.33 -31.46 -7.15
C LEU A 256 2.57 -32.12 -5.80
N ARG A 257 2.56 -33.45 -5.74
CA ARG A 257 2.79 -34.22 -4.51
C ARG A 257 4.21 -34.02 -3.98
N GLU A 258 5.21 -34.11 -4.85
CA GLU A 258 6.61 -33.89 -4.48
C GLU A 258 6.86 -32.47 -3.98
N ARG A 259 6.29 -31.46 -4.65
CA ARG A 259 6.36 -30.06 -4.22
C ARG A 259 5.66 -29.83 -2.89
N SER A 260 4.49 -30.44 -2.69
CA SER A 260 3.77 -30.37 -1.42
C SER A 260 4.60 -30.96 -0.28
N ALA A 261 5.33 -32.06 -0.51
CA ALA A 261 6.23 -32.64 0.47
C ALA A 261 7.38 -31.68 0.81
N ARG A 262 8.08 -31.13 -0.20
CA ARG A 262 9.17 -30.15 0.00
C ARG A 262 8.70 -28.88 0.71
N LEU A 263 7.53 -28.35 0.34
CA LEU A 263 6.90 -27.23 1.04
C LEU A 263 6.70 -27.57 2.52
N GLY A 264 6.17 -28.77 2.80
CA GLY A 264 5.95 -29.24 4.15
C GLY A 264 7.22 -29.30 4.99
N GLU A 265 8.30 -29.84 4.44
CA GLU A 265 9.61 -29.89 5.10
C GLU A 265 10.14 -28.51 5.48
N HIS A 266 10.17 -27.58 4.52
CA HIS A 266 10.62 -26.21 4.76
C HIS A 266 9.73 -25.49 5.77
N GLN A 267 8.40 -25.62 5.63
CA GLN A 267 7.48 -24.97 6.56
C GLN A 267 7.67 -25.52 7.98
N ILE A 268 7.80 -26.83 8.17
CA ILE A 268 8.04 -27.43 9.48
C ILE A 268 9.33 -26.89 10.12
N ARG A 269 10.45 -26.87 9.38
CA ARG A 269 11.73 -26.32 9.88
C ARG A 269 11.62 -24.85 10.28
N TRP A 270 11.04 -24.02 9.43
CA TRP A 270 10.81 -22.61 9.74
C TRP A 270 9.91 -22.43 10.97
N ARG A 271 8.83 -23.21 11.06
CA ARG A 271 7.81 -23.10 12.09
C ARG A 271 8.20 -23.70 13.44
N ALA A 272 9.19 -24.58 13.47
CA ALA A 272 9.75 -25.16 14.69
C ALA A 272 10.55 -24.16 15.52
N LEU A 273 11.10 -23.11 14.89
CA LEU A 273 11.90 -22.10 15.59
C LEU A 273 11.07 -21.37 16.65
N SER A 274 11.57 -21.37 17.88
CA SER A 274 11.09 -20.56 18.99
C SER A 274 11.35 -19.07 18.76
N ARG A 275 10.71 -18.23 19.57
CA ARG A 275 10.88 -16.76 19.52
C ARG A 275 12.36 -16.35 19.66
N THR A 276 13.10 -16.98 20.57
CA THR A 276 14.51 -16.66 20.81
C THR A 276 15.37 -17.11 19.64
N GLU A 277 15.18 -18.32 19.13
CA GLU A 277 15.95 -18.85 18.00
C GLU A 277 15.76 -17.99 16.74
N ARG A 278 14.54 -17.49 16.48
CA ARG A 278 14.28 -16.55 15.39
C ARG A 278 15.08 -15.27 15.53
N ALA A 279 15.08 -14.70 16.73
CA ALA A 279 15.82 -13.46 17.01
C ALA A 279 17.33 -13.68 16.81
N VAL A 280 17.87 -14.75 17.38
CA VAL A 280 19.29 -15.11 17.26
C VAL A 280 19.67 -15.38 15.80
N ALA A 281 18.88 -16.17 15.08
CA ALA A 281 19.10 -16.47 13.66
C ALA A 281 19.06 -15.21 12.79
N TYR A 282 18.13 -14.28 13.04
CA TYR A 282 18.12 -12.98 12.37
C TYR A 282 19.39 -12.16 12.64
N HIS A 283 19.83 -12.09 13.90
CA HIS A 283 21.04 -11.33 14.22
C HIS A 283 22.31 -11.97 13.64
N HIS A 284 22.37 -13.30 13.61
CA HIS A 284 23.42 -14.06 12.96
C HIS A 284 23.43 -13.83 11.44
N SER A 285 22.26 -13.89 10.77
CA SER A 285 22.15 -13.64 9.33
C SER A 285 22.53 -12.21 8.92
N LYS A 286 22.54 -11.27 9.87
CA LYS A 286 22.97 -9.88 9.69
C LYS A 286 24.42 -9.64 10.15
N CYS A 287 25.18 -10.70 10.38
CA CYS A 287 26.56 -10.66 10.88
C CYS A 287 26.72 -9.84 12.17
N ARG A 288 25.68 -9.79 13.02
CA ARG A 288 25.71 -9.11 14.33
C ARG A 288 26.10 -10.05 15.48
N LEU A 289 26.20 -11.35 15.18
CA LEU A 289 26.62 -12.41 16.08
C LEU A 289 27.57 -13.33 15.32
N THR A 290 28.63 -13.80 15.98
CA THR A 290 29.46 -14.89 15.47
C THR A 290 28.75 -16.24 15.64
N ASN A 291 29.26 -17.31 15.03
CA ASN A 291 28.72 -18.66 15.19
C ASN A 291 28.68 -19.09 16.67
N ALA A 292 29.79 -18.90 17.38
CA ALA A 292 29.88 -19.22 18.81
C ALA A 292 28.87 -18.43 19.66
N GLN A 293 28.69 -17.14 19.37
CA GLN A 293 27.71 -16.31 20.07
C GLN A 293 26.27 -16.74 19.76
N ALA A 294 25.97 -17.08 18.51
CA ALA A 294 24.65 -17.54 18.11
C ALA A 294 24.31 -18.86 18.84
N GLU A 295 25.24 -19.80 18.89
CA GLU A 295 25.04 -21.08 19.58
C GLU A 295 24.90 -20.90 21.10
N HIS A 296 25.72 -20.04 21.69
CA HIS A 296 25.60 -19.67 23.10
C HIS A 296 24.22 -19.09 23.44
N PHE A 297 23.70 -18.17 22.63
CA PHE A 297 22.39 -17.55 22.88
C PHE A 297 21.20 -18.46 22.56
N ARG A 298 21.38 -19.48 21.72
CA ARG A 298 20.37 -20.54 21.51
C ARG A 298 20.19 -21.37 22.77
N THR A 299 21.29 -21.74 23.42
CA THR A 299 21.27 -22.53 24.67
C THR A 299 20.95 -21.69 25.91
N HIS A 300 21.19 -20.37 25.88
CA HIS A 300 20.97 -19.46 27.01
C HIS A 300 19.93 -18.34 26.70
N PRO A 301 18.63 -18.66 26.59
CA PRO A 301 17.60 -17.70 26.13
C PRO A 301 17.38 -16.50 27.06
N TRP A 302 17.61 -16.66 28.37
CA TRP A 302 17.48 -15.56 29.34
C TRP A 302 18.57 -14.49 29.15
N GLN A 303 19.79 -14.91 28.82
CA GLN A 303 20.89 -13.99 28.53
C GLN A 303 20.62 -13.20 27.24
N TRP A 304 20.04 -13.85 26.23
CA TRP A 304 19.58 -13.16 25.02
C TRP A 304 18.51 -12.09 25.33
N ARG A 305 17.50 -12.44 26.13
CA ARG A 305 16.45 -11.49 26.54
C ARG A 305 17.03 -10.29 27.29
N GLY A 306 17.96 -10.52 28.22
CA GLY A 306 18.67 -9.46 28.93
C GLY A 306 19.43 -8.53 27.98
N ARG A 307 20.12 -9.09 26.98
CA ARG A 307 20.84 -8.32 25.95
C ARG A 307 19.90 -7.45 25.11
N GLU A 308 18.77 -7.98 24.65
CA GLU A 308 17.80 -7.20 23.86
C GLU A 308 17.11 -6.11 24.70
N ALA A 309 16.80 -6.40 25.97
CA ALA A 309 16.27 -5.39 26.91
C ALA A 309 17.27 -4.24 27.11
N GLY A 310 18.55 -4.55 27.36
CA GLY A 310 19.61 -3.56 27.48
C GLY A 310 19.78 -2.69 26.23
N ARG A 311 19.69 -3.28 25.02
CA ARG A 311 19.69 -2.52 23.76
C ARG A 311 18.49 -1.60 23.61
N GLY A 312 17.30 -2.05 24.02
CA GLY A 312 16.09 -1.24 24.03
C GLY A 312 16.25 -0.01 24.92
N LEU A 313 16.73 -0.21 26.16
CA LEU A 313 17.00 0.87 27.11
C LEU A 313 18.05 1.86 26.60
N ALA A 314 19.14 1.38 25.99
CA ALA A 314 20.17 2.24 25.41
C ALA A 314 19.65 3.09 24.24
N LYS A 315 18.77 2.55 23.40
CA LYS A 315 18.13 3.32 22.31
C LYS A 315 17.15 4.35 22.85
N ALA A 316 16.34 3.99 23.84
CA ALA A 316 15.42 4.91 24.48
C ALA A 316 16.16 6.07 25.14
N SER A 317 17.27 5.81 25.84
CA SER A 317 18.10 6.85 26.46
C SER A 317 18.82 7.73 25.44
N ALA A 318 19.30 7.17 24.32
CA ALA A 318 19.86 7.95 23.22
C ALA A 318 18.81 8.85 22.56
N TRP A 319 17.62 8.31 22.29
CA TRP A 319 16.50 9.08 21.74
C TRP A 319 16.11 10.24 22.67
N LEU A 320 15.94 9.97 23.97
CA LEU A 320 15.60 10.98 24.97
C LEU A 320 16.67 12.09 25.01
N ARG A 321 17.96 11.73 25.01
CA ARG A 321 19.06 12.70 24.93
C ARG A 321 18.98 13.56 23.68
N THR A 322 18.71 12.97 22.51
CA THR A 322 18.57 13.72 21.25
C THR A 322 17.31 14.57 21.16
N ALA A 323 16.23 14.18 21.85
CA ALA A 323 15.00 14.95 21.93
C ALA A 323 15.15 16.16 22.87
N LEU A 324 15.95 16.01 23.93
CA LEU A 324 16.24 17.05 24.92
C LEU A 324 17.42 17.96 24.53
N THR A 325 18.25 17.59 23.54
CA THR A 325 19.32 18.49 23.07
C THR A 325 18.74 19.56 22.14
N PRO A 326 18.92 20.86 22.42
CA PRO A 326 18.53 21.92 21.51
C PRO A 326 19.34 21.78 20.22
N ARG A 327 18.71 21.31 19.14
CA ARG A 327 19.35 21.22 17.83
C ARG A 327 19.66 22.62 17.33
N ARG A 328 20.90 23.10 17.54
CA ARG A 328 21.52 24.19 16.77
C ARG A 328 21.68 23.75 15.31
N ARG A 329 20.59 23.75 14.54
CA ARG A 329 20.64 23.48 13.10
C ARG A 329 20.96 24.78 12.36
N ARG A 330 22.14 24.84 11.73
CA ARG A 330 22.52 25.76 10.65
C ARG A 330 21.67 25.48 9.40
N GLY A 331 20.38 25.78 9.47
CA GLY A 331 19.54 25.97 8.28
C GLY A 331 19.37 27.46 8.01
N PRO A 332 18.82 27.85 6.84
CA PRO A 332 18.38 29.23 6.63
C PRO A 332 17.54 29.65 7.82
N GLY A 333 17.81 30.85 8.34
CA GLY A 333 17.19 31.34 9.57
C GLY A 333 15.68 31.17 9.48
N LEU A 334 15.04 30.82 10.59
CA LEU A 334 13.57 30.75 10.70
C LEU A 334 12.89 31.96 10.06
N GLY A 335 13.53 33.14 10.12
CA GLY A 335 13.11 34.37 9.47
C GLY A 335 13.08 34.34 7.93
N GLU A 336 14.03 33.71 7.24
CA GLU A 336 14.01 33.64 5.76
C GLU A 336 12.92 32.70 5.25
N ARG A 337 12.74 31.55 5.93
CA ARG A 337 11.62 30.65 5.66
C ARG A 337 10.27 31.30 5.98
N ALA A 338 10.19 32.06 7.08
CA ALA A 338 8.98 32.79 7.44
C ALA A 338 8.67 33.92 6.46
N ARG A 339 9.67 34.65 5.95
CA ARG A 339 9.47 35.68 4.91
C ARG A 339 9.00 35.10 3.59
N GLY A 340 9.63 34.01 3.11
CA GLY A 340 9.18 33.32 1.90
C GLY A 340 7.76 32.77 2.04
N TRP A 341 7.44 32.21 3.21
CA TRP A 341 6.09 31.75 3.52
C TRP A 341 5.08 32.91 3.57
N ALA A 342 5.40 34.03 4.23
CA ALA A 342 4.55 35.21 4.33
C ALA A 342 4.32 35.88 2.97
N ALA A 343 5.33 35.93 2.10
CA ALA A 343 5.19 36.43 0.74
C ALA A 343 4.24 35.55 -0.09
N ASN A 344 4.37 34.23 0.01
CA ASN A 344 3.46 33.29 -0.63
C ASN A 344 2.03 33.40 -0.07
N LEU A 345 1.89 33.64 1.24
CA LEU A 345 0.61 33.85 1.92
C LEU A 345 -0.08 35.14 1.49
N ARG A 346 0.68 36.22 1.38
CA ARG A 346 0.19 37.51 0.88
C ARG A 346 -0.29 37.35 -0.55
N GLY A 347 0.54 36.80 -1.44
CA GLY A 347 0.15 36.53 -2.83
C GLY A 347 -1.11 35.66 -2.92
N PHE A 348 -1.23 34.66 -2.05
CA PHE A 348 -2.40 33.79 -1.96
C PHE A 348 -3.69 34.49 -1.52
N VAL A 349 -3.61 35.40 -0.53
CA VAL A 349 -4.77 36.14 -0.03
C VAL A 349 -5.18 37.25 -0.99
N THR A 350 -4.21 37.92 -1.62
CA THR A 350 -4.47 39.16 -2.39
C THR A 350 -4.65 38.94 -3.89
N SER A 351 -4.09 37.89 -4.49
CA SER A 351 -4.14 37.68 -5.95
C SER A 351 -5.09 36.55 -6.34
N GLN A 352 -6.07 36.87 -7.21
CA GLN A 352 -6.94 35.88 -7.83
C GLN A 352 -6.17 35.01 -8.84
N ASP A 353 -5.27 35.62 -9.62
CA ASP A 353 -4.45 34.96 -10.64
C ASP A 353 -3.48 33.96 -10.00
N TYR A 354 -2.90 34.30 -8.85
CA TYR A 354 -2.01 33.39 -8.12
C TYR A 354 -2.76 32.15 -7.61
N ARG A 355 -3.98 32.32 -7.09
CA ARG A 355 -4.84 31.18 -6.67
C ARG A 355 -5.28 30.33 -7.85
N HIS A 356 -5.60 30.99 -8.96
CA HIS A 356 -5.96 30.33 -10.21
C HIS A 356 -4.81 29.47 -10.73
N GLU A 357 -3.59 30.00 -10.80
CA GLU A 357 -2.40 29.25 -11.24
C GLU A 357 -2.06 28.08 -10.29
N ILE A 358 -2.25 28.23 -8.97
CA ILE A 358 -2.13 27.12 -8.02
C ILE A 358 -3.14 26.01 -8.33
N GLY A 359 -4.41 26.37 -8.54
CA GLY A 359 -5.46 25.43 -8.88
C GLY A 359 -5.16 24.69 -10.19
N ARG A 360 -4.79 25.43 -11.24
CA ARG A 360 -4.44 24.91 -12.56
C ARG A 360 -3.28 23.92 -12.49
N ARG A 361 -2.14 24.33 -11.91
CA ARG A 361 -0.96 23.44 -11.73
C ARG A 361 -1.29 22.20 -10.92
N TYR A 362 -2.12 22.35 -9.89
CA TYR A 362 -2.56 21.20 -9.10
C TYR A 362 -3.34 20.22 -9.98
N VAL A 363 -4.39 20.65 -10.67
CA VAL A 363 -5.24 19.77 -11.50
C VAL A 363 -4.44 19.15 -12.64
N GLU A 364 -3.58 19.93 -13.31
CA GLU A 364 -2.70 19.46 -14.38
C GLU A 364 -1.73 18.39 -13.87
N GLY A 365 -1.14 18.60 -12.69
CA GLY A 365 -0.32 17.60 -12.01
C GLY A 365 -1.10 16.35 -11.61
N ARG A 366 -2.40 16.45 -11.30
CA ARG A 366 -3.25 15.28 -11.03
C ARG A 366 -3.56 14.48 -12.29
N ILE A 367 -3.90 15.17 -13.39
CA ILE A 367 -4.08 14.52 -14.70
C ILE A 367 -2.79 13.79 -15.10
N GLY A 368 -1.62 14.45 -14.94
CA GLY A 368 -0.31 13.86 -15.17
C GLY A 368 -0.07 12.61 -14.31
N ALA A 369 -0.34 12.68 -13.00
CA ALA A 369 -0.17 11.55 -12.09
C ALA A 369 -1.07 10.34 -12.43
N TRP A 370 -2.29 10.57 -12.93
CA TRP A 370 -3.16 9.49 -13.40
C TRP A 370 -2.68 8.92 -14.75
N GLN A 371 -2.17 9.76 -15.65
CA GLN A 371 -1.59 9.33 -16.92
C GLN A 371 -0.32 8.51 -16.72
N GLU A 372 0.59 8.93 -15.83
CA GLU A 372 1.80 8.19 -15.45
C GLU A 372 1.49 6.82 -14.84
N ARG A 373 0.38 6.71 -14.10
CA ARG A 373 -0.13 5.44 -13.55
C ARG A 373 -0.83 4.56 -14.60
N GLY A 374 -1.01 5.03 -15.83
CA GLY A 374 -1.81 4.34 -16.86
C GLY A 374 -3.31 4.30 -16.55
N GLN A 375 -3.78 5.11 -15.60
CA GLN A 375 -5.20 5.20 -15.24
C GLN A 375 -5.99 6.02 -16.25
N LEU A 376 -5.35 7.04 -16.85
CA LEU A 376 -5.86 7.79 -18.00
C LEU A 376 -5.06 7.44 -19.26
N SER A 377 -5.76 7.25 -20.38
CA SER A 377 -5.09 7.20 -21.69
C SER A 377 -4.54 8.57 -22.08
N ALA A 378 -3.61 8.61 -23.05
CA ALA A 378 -3.12 9.88 -23.57
C ALA A 378 -4.25 10.74 -24.17
N GLY A 379 -5.24 10.10 -24.81
CA GLY A 379 -6.42 10.76 -25.35
C GLY A 379 -7.32 11.36 -24.26
N ASP A 380 -7.61 10.59 -23.21
CA ASP A 380 -8.43 11.05 -22.07
C ASP A 380 -7.76 12.21 -21.32
N ALA A 381 -6.45 12.09 -21.08
CA ALA A 381 -5.67 13.15 -20.44
C ALA A 381 -5.64 14.43 -21.29
N ALA A 382 -5.53 14.31 -22.62
CA ALA A 382 -5.61 15.46 -23.51
C ALA A 382 -7.01 16.10 -23.51
N ALA A 383 -8.08 15.31 -23.43
CA ALA A 383 -9.44 15.81 -23.29
C ALA A 383 -9.61 16.63 -22.00
N LEU A 384 -9.22 16.07 -20.85
CA LEU A 384 -9.31 16.78 -19.56
C LEU A 384 -8.46 18.06 -19.52
N ARG A 385 -7.30 18.09 -20.18
CA ARG A 385 -6.47 19.30 -20.32
C ARG A 385 -7.14 20.38 -21.17
N ARG A 386 -7.82 19.99 -22.26
CA ARG A 386 -8.62 20.93 -23.06
C ARG A 386 -9.79 21.51 -22.27
N ASP A 387 -10.46 20.68 -21.48
CA ASP A 387 -11.55 21.14 -20.61
C ASP A 387 -11.04 22.08 -19.51
N LEU A 388 -9.83 21.84 -19.00
CA LEU A 388 -9.17 22.74 -18.05
C LEU A 388 -8.90 24.11 -18.70
N ALA A 389 -8.36 24.14 -19.91
CA ALA A 389 -8.11 25.39 -20.64
C ALA A 389 -9.41 26.17 -20.92
N ARG A 390 -10.52 25.49 -21.21
CA ARG A 390 -11.84 26.14 -21.38
C ARG A 390 -12.39 26.67 -20.06
N MET A 391 -12.25 25.92 -18.96
CA MET A 391 -12.63 26.40 -17.63
C MET A 391 -11.77 27.58 -17.16
N ASP A 392 -10.52 27.68 -17.63
CA ASP A 392 -9.66 28.82 -17.34
C ASP A 392 -10.25 30.13 -17.89
N GLU A 393 -10.90 30.08 -19.06
CA GLU A 393 -11.67 31.21 -19.62
C GLU A 393 -12.88 31.61 -18.75
N ALA A 394 -13.42 30.67 -17.96
CA ALA A 394 -14.54 30.89 -17.02
C ALA A 394 -14.10 31.26 -15.57
N GLY A 395 -12.80 31.22 -15.28
CA GLY A 395 -12.02 31.89 -14.21
C GLY A 395 -12.39 31.71 -12.72
N SER A 396 -13.67 31.73 -12.36
CA SER A 396 -14.11 31.88 -10.97
C SER A 396 -14.00 30.61 -10.14
N TYR A 397 -14.06 29.43 -10.76
CA TYR A 397 -14.12 28.16 -10.04
C TYR A 397 -12.74 27.63 -9.62
N ILE A 398 -11.77 27.62 -10.53
CA ILE A 398 -10.41 27.11 -10.24
C ILE A 398 -9.71 27.97 -9.18
N SER A 399 -9.98 29.29 -9.16
CA SER A 399 -9.44 30.20 -8.15
C SER A 399 -9.91 29.87 -6.73
N ASP A 400 -11.16 29.43 -6.55
CA ASP A 400 -11.72 29.09 -5.24
C ASP A 400 -11.24 27.74 -4.72
N PHE A 401 -11.07 26.81 -5.64
CA PHE A 401 -10.44 25.53 -5.36
C PHE A 401 -8.97 25.74 -4.95
N GLY A 402 -8.25 26.61 -5.67
CA GLY A 402 -6.92 27.08 -5.30
C GLY A 402 -6.90 27.72 -3.91
N ALA A 403 -7.89 28.56 -3.59
CA ALA A 403 -8.08 29.15 -2.26
C ALA A 403 -8.22 28.09 -1.15
N HIS A 404 -8.95 27.01 -1.37
CA HIS A 404 -9.08 25.94 -0.37
C HIS A 404 -7.79 25.11 -0.22
N LEU A 405 -7.09 24.86 -1.33
CA LEU A 405 -5.83 24.11 -1.31
C LEU A 405 -4.72 24.84 -0.55
N GLY A 406 -4.56 26.15 -0.76
CA GLY A 406 -3.54 26.93 -0.06
C GLY A 406 -3.93 27.29 1.38
N LEU A 407 -5.22 27.51 1.69
CA LEU A 407 -5.67 27.76 3.08
C LEU A 407 -5.28 26.61 4.01
N LYS A 408 -5.38 25.35 3.57
CA LYS A 408 -5.04 24.18 4.41
C LYS A 408 -3.56 24.17 4.85
N GLY A 409 -2.63 24.61 4.00
CA GLY A 409 -1.20 24.65 4.32
C GLY A 409 -0.83 25.79 5.27
N THR A 410 -1.55 26.91 5.18
CA THR A 410 -1.30 28.10 5.99
C THR A 410 -1.94 28.01 7.37
N PHE A 411 -3.12 27.38 7.47
CA PHE A 411 -3.81 27.19 8.75
C PHE A 411 -3.16 26.12 9.61
N LEU A 412 -2.57 25.06 9.03
CA LEU A 412 -1.88 24.01 9.82
C LEU A 412 -0.81 24.59 10.76
N LEU A 413 -0.05 25.61 10.33
CA LEU A 413 0.97 26.24 11.18
C LEU A 413 0.34 27.09 12.29
N LEU A 414 -0.70 27.87 11.95
CA LEU A 414 -1.44 28.69 12.90
C LEU A 414 -2.14 27.82 13.95
N GLU A 415 -2.70 26.70 13.51
CA GLU A 415 -3.37 25.67 14.28
C GLU A 415 -2.39 24.95 15.22
N LEU A 416 -1.20 24.58 14.75
CA LEU A 416 -0.14 24.02 15.61
C LEU A 416 0.34 25.02 16.67
N LEU A 417 0.44 26.32 16.33
CA LEU A 417 0.80 27.38 17.29
C LEU A 417 -0.31 27.60 18.32
N LEU A 418 -1.57 27.63 17.88
CA LEU A 418 -2.75 27.77 18.74
C LEU A 418 -2.90 26.57 19.68
N LEU A 419 -2.81 25.34 19.16
CA LEU A 419 -2.87 24.11 19.94
C LEU A 419 -1.69 24.00 20.92
N GLY A 420 -0.50 24.44 20.52
CA GLY A 420 0.65 24.54 21.40
C GLY A 420 0.41 25.53 22.55
N GLY A 421 -0.13 26.71 22.26
CA GLY A 421 -0.50 27.71 23.27
C GLY A 421 -1.61 27.22 24.22
N LEU A 422 -2.66 26.59 23.69
CA LEU A 422 -3.75 26.01 24.48
C LEU A 422 -3.26 24.84 25.35
N GLY A 423 -2.34 24.02 24.84
CA GLY A 423 -1.67 22.98 25.62
C GLY A 423 -0.84 23.54 26.77
N LEU A 424 -0.13 24.66 26.56
CA LEU A 424 0.60 25.37 27.62
C LEU A 424 -0.34 25.98 28.67
N LEU A 425 -1.57 26.33 28.29
CA LEU A 425 -2.62 26.82 29.19
C LEU A 425 -3.40 25.69 29.90
N GLY A 426 -2.98 24.43 29.72
CA GLY A 426 -3.55 23.28 30.43
C GLY A 426 -4.84 22.72 29.81
N VAL A 427 -5.16 23.06 28.56
CA VAL A 427 -6.33 22.48 27.88
C VAL A 427 -6.12 20.97 27.67
N PRO A 428 -7.10 20.12 28.03
CA PRO A 428 -6.96 18.66 27.88
C PRO A 428 -6.70 18.22 26.44
N TRP A 429 -5.83 17.23 26.26
CA TRP A 429 -5.46 16.69 24.93
C TRP A 429 -6.65 16.20 24.10
N LEU A 430 -7.71 15.71 24.75
CA LEU A 430 -8.95 15.30 24.08
C LEU A 430 -9.66 16.50 23.41
N MET A 431 -9.70 17.65 24.08
CA MET A 431 -10.27 18.90 23.55
C MET A 431 -9.39 19.47 22.44
N LEU A 432 -8.06 19.43 22.60
CA LEU A 432 -7.12 19.81 21.54
C LEU A 432 -7.27 18.93 20.30
N GLY A 433 -7.47 17.62 20.49
CA GLY A 433 -7.77 16.68 19.41
C GLY A 433 -9.11 16.98 18.74
N LEU A 434 -10.14 17.37 19.50
CA LEU A 434 -11.44 17.78 18.97
C LEU A 434 -11.35 19.09 18.15
N ILE A 435 -10.59 20.07 18.64
CA ILE A 435 -10.31 21.33 17.93
C ILE A 435 -9.59 21.03 16.60
N LEU A 436 -8.57 20.17 16.60
CA LEU A 436 -7.87 19.76 15.38
C LEU A 436 -8.79 19.07 14.35
N VAL A 437 -9.80 18.34 14.83
CA VAL A 437 -10.80 17.68 13.97
C VAL A 437 -11.84 18.67 13.44
N LEU A 438 -12.20 19.69 14.22
CA LEU A 438 -13.25 20.67 13.91
C LEU A 438 -12.76 21.97 13.24
N ASP A 439 -11.47 22.30 13.29
CA ASP A 439 -10.90 23.53 12.73
C ASP A 439 -11.09 23.61 11.20
N GLY A 440 -10.89 22.47 10.54
CA GLY A 440 -11.09 22.34 9.10
C GLY A 440 -12.47 22.80 8.60
N PRO A 441 -13.58 22.26 9.15
CA PRO A 441 -14.94 22.71 8.85
C PRO A 441 -15.22 24.19 9.15
N ILE A 442 -14.70 24.71 10.26
CA ILE A 442 -14.99 26.09 10.71
C ILE A 442 -14.44 27.10 9.70
N TYR A 443 -13.15 27.00 9.32
CA TYR A 443 -12.56 27.97 8.40
C TYR A 443 -13.21 27.93 7.00
N ARG A 444 -13.52 26.72 6.49
CA ARG A 444 -14.15 26.54 5.18
C ARG A 444 -15.55 27.13 5.16
N SER A 445 -16.28 26.96 6.25
CA SER A 445 -17.61 27.53 6.42
C SER A 445 -17.53 29.05 6.44
N VAL A 446 -16.58 29.65 7.17
CA VAL A 446 -16.38 31.11 7.21
C VAL A 446 -16.02 31.67 5.83
N TYR A 447 -15.07 31.06 5.11
CA TYR A 447 -14.70 31.50 3.76
C TYR A 447 -15.87 31.37 2.78
N THR A 448 -16.60 30.26 2.83
CA THR A 448 -17.75 30.02 1.96
C THR A 448 -18.91 30.97 2.30
N LEU A 449 -19.13 31.29 3.58
CA LEU A 449 -20.12 32.26 4.03
C LEU A 449 -19.78 33.69 3.55
N TRP A 450 -18.52 34.10 3.67
CA TRP A 450 -18.03 35.38 3.14
C TRP A 450 -18.24 35.47 1.63
N ARG A 451 -17.97 34.38 0.91
CA ARG A 451 -18.22 34.30 -0.53
C ARG A 451 -19.71 34.35 -0.87
N SER A 452 -20.56 33.64 -0.13
CA SER A 452 -22.02 33.71 -0.28
C SER A 452 -22.51 35.13 -0.08
N ALA A 453 -22.00 35.86 0.92
CA ALA A 453 -22.31 37.26 1.14
C ALA A 453 -21.89 38.15 -0.05
N ARG A 454 -20.69 37.95 -0.62
CA ARG A 454 -20.25 38.66 -1.84
C ARG A 454 -21.07 38.30 -3.08
N ALA A 455 -21.46 37.04 -3.24
CA ALA A 455 -22.28 36.58 -4.36
C ALA A 455 -23.68 37.20 -4.28
N ILE A 456 -24.29 37.21 -3.10
CA ILE A 456 -25.58 37.87 -2.83
C ILE A 456 -25.48 39.38 -3.11
N ALA A 457 -24.42 40.03 -2.64
CA ALA A 457 -24.17 41.45 -2.90
C ALA A 457 -23.99 41.75 -4.41
N ALA A 458 -23.43 40.80 -5.17
CA ALA A 458 -23.25 40.89 -6.62
C ALA A 458 -24.44 40.34 -7.44
N ARG A 459 -25.58 40.02 -6.82
CA ARG A 459 -26.77 39.40 -7.44
C ARG A 459 -26.49 38.10 -8.21
N ARG A 460 -25.49 37.32 -7.77
CA ARG A 460 -25.17 35.99 -8.30
C ARG A 460 -25.73 34.91 -7.36
N SER A 461 -25.96 33.71 -7.88
CA SER A 461 -26.40 32.57 -7.07
C SER A 461 -25.33 32.21 -6.02
N PRO A 462 -25.64 32.23 -4.71
CA PRO A 462 -24.69 31.85 -3.68
C PRO A 462 -24.39 30.33 -3.71
N PRO A 463 -23.16 29.91 -3.35
CA PRO A 463 -22.73 28.52 -3.40
C PRO A 463 -23.24 27.68 -2.21
N TRP A 464 -24.55 27.46 -2.14
CA TRP A 464 -25.17 26.74 -1.02
C TRP A 464 -24.69 25.29 -0.86
N VAL A 465 -24.35 24.61 -1.95
CA VAL A 465 -23.85 23.22 -1.89
C VAL A 465 -22.44 23.19 -1.31
N ALA A 466 -21.58 24.16 -1.66
CA ALA A 466 -20.28 24.31 -1.02
C ALA A 466 -20.43 24.59 0.49
N LEU A 467 -21.41 25.40 0.89
CA LEU A 467 -21.64 25.73 2.29
C LEU A 467 -22.03 24.48 3.09
N LEU A 468 -22.98 23.68 2.58
CA LEU A 468 -23.47 22.46 3.25
C LEU A 468 -22.41 21.35 3.30
N VAL A 469 -21.69 21.11 2.20
CA VAL A 469 -20.61 20.12 2.16
C VAL A 469 -19.40 20.58 2.98
N GLY A 470 -19.15 21.90 3.05
CA GLY A 470 -18.08 22.54 3.82
C GLY A 470 -18.17 22.28 5.32
N LEU A 471 -19.39 22.13 5.84
CA LEU A 471 -19.68 21.85 7.26
C LEU A 471 -19.33 20.43 7.69
N VAL A 472 -19.12 19.49 6.76
CA VAL A 472 -18.83 18.10 7.10
C VAL A 472 -17.32 17.91 7.37
N PRO A 473 -16.92 17.45 8.57
CA PRO A 473 -15.54 17.09 8.89
C PRO A 473 -14.97 16.12 7.85
N PHE A 474 -13.69 16.31 7.49
CA PHE A 474 -12.96 15.53 6.47
C PHE A 474 -13.46 15.62 5.01
N LEU A 475 -14.74 15.94 4.76
CA LEU A 475 -15.32 16.03 3.41
C LEU A 475 -15.41 17.46 2.86
N GLY A 476 -15.39 18.51 3.68
CA GLY A 476 -15.54 19.87 3.16
C GLY A 476 -14.41 20.39 2.24
N SER A 477 -13.30 19.67 2.03
CA SER A 477 -12.38 19.98 0.91
C SER A 477 -12.97 19.61 -0.47
N LEU A 478 -14.05 18.83 -0.46
CA LEU A 478 -14.86 18.44 -1.62
C LEU A 478 -16.01 19.42 -1.86
N ALA A 479 -16.21 20.41 -0.97
CA ALA A 479 -17.28 21.39 -1.06
C ALA A 479 -17.31 22.10 -2.41
N PHE A 480 -16.13 22.45 -2.90
CA PHE A 480 -16.00 23.19 -4.16
C PHE A 480 -16.13 22.29 -5.40
N PRO A 481 -15.48 21.11 -5.48
CA PRO A 481 -15.81 20.12 -6.51
C PRO A 481 -17.30 19.76 -6.57
N ALA A 482 -17.96 19.61 -5.41
CA ALA A 482 -19.40 19.36 -5.34
C ALA A 482 -20.23 20.54 -5.87
N GLN A 483 -19.83 21.78 -5.53
CA GLN A 483 -20.45 22.99 -6.06
C GLN A 483 -20.22 23.16 -7.57
N MET A 484 -19.01 22.86 -8.07
CA MET A 484 -18.67 22.86 -9.49
C MET A 484 -19.56 21.89 -10.26
N ILE A 485 -19.71 20.66 -9.77
CA ILE A 485 -20.59 19.66 -10.38
C ILE A 485 -22.05 20.15 -10.37
N TRP A 486 -22.49 20.79 -9.28
CA TRP A 486 -23.84 21.36 -9.18
C TRP A 486 -24.06 22.53 -10.14
N SER A 487 -23.05 23.35 -10.43
CA SER A 487 -23.15 24.53 -11.28
C SER A 487 -22.75 24.34 -12.74
N ALA A 488 -21.98 23.30 -13.09
CA ALA A 488 -21.51 23.04 -14.45
C ALA A 488 -22.68 22.67 -15.38
N ARG A 489 -22.63 23.07 -16.67
CA ARG A 489 -23.60 22.64 -17.70
C ARG A 489 -22.86 21.95 -18.86
N GLY A 490 -23.31 20.78 -19.30
CA GLY A 490 -22.79 20.13 -20.52
C GLY A 490 -21.37 19.54 -20.38
N ALA A 491 -20.53 19.67 -21.42
CA ALA A 491 -19.19 19.04 -21.50
C ALA A 491 -18.19 19.49 -20.40
N GLU A 492 -18.46 20.60 -19.70
CA GLU A 492 -17.70 21.05 -18.52
C GLU A 492 -17.86 20.14 -17.28
N ASP A 493 -18.75 19.14 -17.35
CA ASP A 493 -19.03 18.19 -16.27
C ASP A 493 -17.86 17.21 -16.07
N ASP A 494 -17.12 16.82 -17.12
CA ASP A 494 -16.12 15.76 -17.01
C ASP A 494 -14.89 16.15 -16.18
N LEU A 495 -14.39 17.40 -16.30
CA LEU A 495 -13.28 17.86 -15.47
C LEU A 495 -13.69 17.97 -13.99
N ALA A 496 -14.86 18.53 -13.71
CA ALA A 496 -15.35 18.67 -12.34
C ALA A 496 -15.57 17.30 -11.67
N ARG A 497 -16.17 16.36 -12.40
CA ARG A 497 -16.32 14.97 -11.96
C ARG A 497 -14.98 14.28 -11.77
N PHE A 498 -13.99 14.52 -12.64
CA PHE A 498 -12.64 13.98 -12.48
C PHE A 498 -12.00 14.49 -11.18
N ILE A 499 -12.07 15.80 -10.90
CA ILE A 499 -11.53 16.39 -9.66
C ILE A 499 -12.17 15.77 -8.42
N LEU A 500 -13.49 15.55 -8.44
CA LEU A 500 -14.19 14.87 -7.34
C LEU A 500 -13.67 13.44 -7.16
N CYS A 501 -13.58 12.68 -8.26
CA CYS A 501 -13.09 11.30 -8.24
C CYS A 501 -11.65 11.19 -7.75
N ASP A 502 -10.74 12.06 -8.22
CA ASP A 502 -9.36 12.15 -7.74
C ASP A 502 -9.30 12.48 -6.25
N SER A 503 -10.17 13.37 -5.77
CA SER A 503 -10.17 13.72 -4.36
C SER A 503 -10.55 12.53 -3.47
N PHE A 504 -11.52 11.72 -3.89
CA PHE A 504 -11.87 10.49 -3.18
C PHE A 504 -10.80 9.40 -3.30
N THR A 505 -10.15 9.22 -4.46
CA THR A 505 -9.08 8.23 -4.60
C THR A 505 -7.92 8.54 -3.65
N ARG A 506 -7.60 9.83 -3.46
CA ARG A 506 -6.59 10.28 -2.49
C ARG A 506 -6.96 10.00 -1.04
N ILE A 507 -8.25 10.02 -0.69
CA ILE A 507 -8.70 9.60 0.65
C ILE A 507 -8.38 8.11 0.82
N GLY A 508 -8.72 7.28 -0.17
CA GLY A 508 -8.39 5.86 -0.18
C GLY A 508 -6.89 5.57 -0.11
N GLU A 509 -6.07 6.28 -0.88
CA GLU A 509 -4.61 6.16 -0.90
C GLU A 509 -3.97 6.53 0.45
N LYS A 510 -4.62 7.34 1.29
CA LYS A 510 -4.03 7.86 2.53
C LYS A 510 -4.58 7.21 3.81
N LEU A 511 -5.52 6.28 3.70
CA LEU A 511 -6.06 5.60 4.88
C LEU A 511 -4.96 4.78 5.59
N PRO A 512 -4.71 5.00 6.89
CA PRO A 512 -3.70 4.24 7.62
C PRO A 512 -3.95 2.73 7.53
N VAL A 513 -2.88 1.94 7.46
CA VAL A 513 -2.88 0.45 7.43
C VAL A 513 -3.42 -0.16 6.13
N TRP A 514 -4.49 0.40 5.56
CA TRP A 514 -5.16 -0.10 4.36
C TRP A 514 -4.90 0.74 3.11
N ASN A 515 -3.93 1.66 3.18
CA ASN A 515 -3.51 2.46 2.05
C ASN A 515 -2.83 1.64 0.98
N GLY A 516 -2.98 2.12 -0.24
CA GLY A 516 -2.24 1.65 -1.39
C GLY A 516 -2.83 2.24 -2.66
N LYS A 517 -1.95 2.70 -3.55
CA LYS A 517 -2.34 2.96 -4.94
C LYS A 517 -2.89 1.68 -5.55
N ASP A 518 -3.98 1.78 -6.29
CA ASP A 518 -4.74 0.73 -6.97
C ASP A 518 -5.37 -0.30 -6.01
N SER A 519 -5.46 0.01 -4.70
CA SER A 519 -6.07 -0.87 -3.71
C SER A 519 -7.61 -0.89 -3.80
N LEU A 520 -8.24 -1.93 -3.25
CA LEU A 520 -9.71 -2.01 -3.20
C LEU A 520 -10.35 -0.84 -2.44
N VAL A 521 -9.63 -0.27 -1.46
CA VAL A 521 -10.08 0.92 -0.73
C VAL A 521 -10.05 2.15 -1.63
N GLU A 522 -9.00 2.35 -2.44
CA GLU A 522 -8.97 3.43 -3.45
C GLU A 522 -10.12 3.27 -4.45
N HIS A 523 -10.36 2.05 -4.96
CA HIS A 523 -11.47 1.79 -5.88
C HIS A 523 -12.85 2.03 -5.25
N ARG A 524 -13.07 1.65 -3.98
CA ARG A 524 -14.34 1.93 -3.28
C ARG A 524 -14.58 3.43 -3.10
N MET A 525 -13.54 4.18 -2.73
CA MET A 525 -13.65 5.64 -2.62
C MET A 525 -13.87 6.28 -3.99
N ASN A 526 -13.15 5.81 -5.02
CA ASN A 526 -13.33 6.24 -6.40
C ASN A 526 -14.77 6.04 -6.90
N ARG A 527 -15.38 4.86 -6.66
CA ARG A 527 -16.80 4.60 -6.94
C ARG A 527 -17.73 5.57 -6.22
N LEU A 528 -17.46 5.87 -4.96
CA LEU A 528 -18.24 6.85 -4.20
C LEU A 528 -18.16 8.25 -4.85
N GLY A 529 -16.95 8.66 -5.27
CA GLY A 529 -16.76 9.90 -6.03
C GLY A 529 -17.56 9.92 -7.33
N MET A 530 -17.52 8.84 -8.12
CA MET A 530 -18.28 8.72 -9.36
C MET A 530 -19.80 8.69 -9.15
N ALA A 531 -20.28 8.01 -8.10
CA ALA A 531 -21.70 7.95 -7.77
C ALA A 531 -22.23 9.32 -7.37
N LEU A 532 -21.47 10.07 -6.57
CA LEU A 532 -21.80 11.46 -6.19
C LEU A 532 -21.79 12.39 -7.41
N ALA A 533 -20.83 12.22 -8.30
CA ALA A 533 -20.77 12.90 -9.60
C ALA A 533 -22.03 12.61 -10.45
N GLY A 534 -22.43 11.35 -10.61
CA GLY A 534 -23.57 10.95 -11.44
C GLY A 534 -24.95 11.23 -10.84
N ALA A 535 -25.10 11.21 -9.51
CA ALA A 535 -26.36 11.58 -8.84
C ALA A 535 -26.75 13.04 -9.11
N SER A 536 -25.77 13.92 -9.33
CA SER A 536 -26.00 15.30 -9.73
C SER A 536 -26.61 15.44 -11.13
N ALA A 537 -26.35 14.49 -12.03
CA ALA A 537 -26.86 14.51 -13.40
C ALA A 537 -28.32 14.07 -13.47
N ARG A 538 -28.70 13.04 -12.72
CA ARG A 538 -30.10 12.54 -12.67
C ARG A 538 -31.07 13.55 -12.07
N ARG A 539 -30.65 14.31 -11.04
CA ARG A 539 -31.44 15.41 -10.46
C ARG A 539 -31.67 16.61 -11.39
N ARG A 540 -31.06 16.62 -12.59
CA ARG A 540 -31.24 17.68 -13.59
C ARG A 540 -32.14 17.24 -14.75
N GLN A 541 -32.42 15.94 -14.87
CA GLN A 541 -33.33 15.38 -15.87
C GLN A 541 -34.73 15.10 -15.30
N ALA A 542 -34.84 15.02 -13.97
CA ALA A 542 -36.10 15.05 -13.21
C ALA A 542 -36.30 16.46 -12.66
#